data_AF-A0A1S8GPH8-F1
#
_entry.id   AF-A0A1S8GPH8-F1
#
_cell.length_a   1.000
_cell.length_b   1.000
_cell.length_c   1.000
_cell.angle_alpha   90.00
_cell.angle_beta   90.00
_cell.angle_gamma   90.00
#
_symmetry.space_group_name_H-M   'P 1'
#
loop_
_entity.id
_entity.type
_entity.pdbx_description
1 polymer ?
#
loop_
_entity_poly.entity_id
_entity_poly.type
_entity_poly.pdbx_seq_one_letter_code
_entity_poly.pdbx_strand_id
1 'polypeptide(L)'
;MPSSDATTNVPAPSLTDAGFTAPSEQDILAGVLADMNAALGGGANTALSTPQGQIALSETAILGDFLGAMIAIFNGVDPASSSGRMQEAIGRIYFMERRPATATTVTVQASVNAPGQTITAGTVVAQGNDGNMYVAPQAITLPQSGMASLELACQTAGAITCPANSLTLYQAGLGIASLTNAAPGATGTDTETRADFEARRQASVAANSIGQNASLMGALLELPGVTDAFVTDNPSQADTIQQGVTIPAGSQYILVEGGNPADIGRAILNKKPPGIPTIGTQIVTVQDTNPVYVGNQPSYSFHYDRPTPVAVYVVMEIAASDAVPSNAAQLIQQAIVAYLTTGENRIRLGKTLYASRLSAVVDGLGDWAEVLTLTIGTDRNAGQNRITLPINQLPTVTADTISVQVVA
;
A
#
# COMPACT_ATOMS: atom_id res chain seq x y z
N MET A 1 -1.46 14.26 43.38
CA MET A 1 -0.29 15.06 43.81
C MET A 1 0.12 14.52 45.17
N PRO A 2 1.34 14.02 45.38
CA PRO A 2 1.70 13.50 46.69
C PRO A 2 1.66 14.65 47.70
N SER A 3 0.90 14.46 48.77
CA SER A 3 0.76 15.38 49.91
C SER A 3 1.88 15.12 50.92
N SER A 4 3.13 15.35 50.53
CA SER A 4 4.23 15.41 51.48
C SER A 4 4.49 16.87 51.82
N ASP A 5 4.35 17.24 53.10
CA ASP A 5 4.74 18.56 53.64
C ASP A 5 6.27 18.80 53.60
N ALA A 6 7.04 17.96 52.89
CA ALA A 6 8.47 18.10 52.71
C ALA A 6 8.77 19.11 51.59
N THR A 7 9.46 20.19 51.93
CA THR A 7 10.00 21.16 50.99
C THR A 7 11.42 20.76 50.60
N THR A 8 11.76 20.82 49.31
CA THR A 8 13.10 20.51 48.77
C THR A 8 13.63 21.69 47.96
N ASN A 9 14.95 21.89 47.98
CA ASN A 9 15.65 22.82 47.11
C ASN A 9 15.90 22.25 45.70
N VAL A 10 15.60 20.98 45.46
CA VAL A 10 15.65 20.37 44.12
C VAL A 10 14.55 20.97 43.25
N PRO A 11 14.87 21.57 42.09
CA PRO A 11 13.86 22.12 41.21
C PRO A 11 12.89 21.03 40.72
N ALA A 12 11.60 21.35 40.68
CA ALA A 12 10.60 20.40 40.22
C ALA A 12 10.64 20.28 38.67
N PRO A 13 10.42 19.07 38.11
CA PRO A 13 10.13 18.94 36.69
C PRO A 13 8.79 19.60 36.34
N SER A 14 8.62 20.01 35.09
CA SER A 14 7.39 20.62 34.60
C SER A 14 6.94 20.02 33.29
N LEU A 15 5.62 19.95 33.08
CA LEU A 15 5.02 19.65 31.78
C LEU A 15 4.57 20.97 31.15
N THR A 16 5.20 21.35 30.03
CA THR A 16 4.94 22.60 29.30
C THR A 16 4.38 22.29 27.91
N ASP A 17 4.06 23.32 27.13
CA ASP A 17 3.67 23.17 25.72
C ASP A 17 4.77 22.52 24.86
N ALA A 18 6.03 22.60 25.30
CA ALA A 18 7.17 21.94 24.65
C ALA A 18 7.35 20.47 25.10
N GLY A 19 6.51 19.97 26.02
CA GLY A 19 6.61 18.62 26.60
C GLY A 19 7.16 18.60 28.02
N PHE A 20 7.53 17.40 28.48
CA PHE A 20 8.06 17.19 29.83
C PHE A 20 9.53 17.63 29.90
N THR A 21 9.80 18.58 30.80
CA THR A 21 11.14 19.12 31.02
C THR A 21 11.61 18.75 32.42
N ALA A 22 12.73 18.02 32.49
CA ALA A 22 13.41 17.73 33.73
C ALA A 22 14.48 18.80 34.04
N PRO A 23 14.75 19.12 35.32
CA PRO A 23 15.92 19.89 35.71
C PRO A 23 17.22 19.18 35.29
N SER A 24 18.30 19.95 35.12
CA SER A 24 19.61 19.36 34.83
C SER A 24 20.15 18.59 36.03
N GLU A 25 21.02 17.59 35.81
CA GLU A 25 21.67 16.87 36.92
C GLU A 25 22.44 17.82 37.85
N GLN A 26 23.00 18.90 37.31
CA GLN A 26 23.68 19.91 38.10
C GLN A 26 22.74 20.66 39.05
N ASP A 27 21.54 21.02 38.57
CA ASP A 27 20.54 21.70 39.38
C ASP A 27 19.94 20.77 40.44
N ILE A 28 19.76 19.49 40.09
CA ILE A 28 19.37 18.45 41.05
C ILE A 28 20.42 18.33 42.14
N LEU A 29 21.71 18.17 41.78
CA LEU A 29 22.80 18.04 42.73
C LEU A 29 22.92 19.25 43.65
N ALA A 30 22.80 20.45 43.11
CA ALA A 30 22.82 21.68 43.88
C ALA A 30 21.67 21.71 44.91
N GLY A 31 20.46 21.31 44.50
CA GLY A 31 19.30 21.21 45.38
C GLY A 31 19.49 20.17 46.50
N VAL A 32 19.95 18.97 46.17
CA VAL A 32 20.19 17.90 47.16
C VAL A 32 21.27 18.30 48.17
N LEU A 33 22.37 18.91 47.72
CA LEU A 33 23.42 19.42 48.62
C LEU A 33 22.90 20.53 49.54
N ALA A 34 22.03 21.41 49.04
CA ALA A 34 21.41 22.46 49.84
C ALA A 34 20.47 21.89 50.91
N ASP A 35 19.63 20.91 50.55
CA ASP A 35 18.75 20.21 51.48
C ASP A 35 19.52 19.51 52.59
N MET A 36 20.59 18.79 52.23
CA MET A 36 21.41 18.08 53.21
C MET A 36 22.21 19.05 54.10
N ASN A 37 22.72 20.16 53.55
CA ASN A 37 23.37 21.18 54.37
C ASN A 37 22.40 21.81 55.37
N ALA A 38 21.16 22.09 54.96
CA ALA A 38 20.11 22.60 55.84
C ALA A 38 19.75 21.59 56.94
N ALA A 39 19.57 20.31 56.58
CA ALA A 39 19.25 19.24 57.52
C ALA A 39 20.33 19.02 58.60
N LEU A 40 21.60 19.32 58.26
CA LEU A 40 22.75 19.21 59.18
C LEU A 40 23.08 20.51 59.92
N GLY A 41 22.22 21.53 59.85
CA GLY A 41 22.39 22.78 60.60
C GLY A 41 23.29 23.83 59.94
N GLY A 42 23.58 23.71 58.63
CA GLY A 42 24.19 24.78 57.82
C GLY A 42 25.72 24.77 57.70
N GLY A 43 26.40 23.72 58.16
CA GLY A 43 27.88 23.59 58.14
C GLY A 43 28.39 22.28 57.52
N ALA A 44 27.59 21.61 56.68
CA ALA A 44 27.99 20.35 56.05
C ALA A 44 29.12 20.56 55.04
N ASN A 45 30.06 19.60 54.99
CA ASN A 45 31.10 19.60 53.95
C ASN A 45 30.53 19.02 52.65
N THR A 46 30.21 19.90 51.70
CA THR A 46 29.59 19.57 50.40
C THR A 46 30.57 19.10 49.34
N ALA A 47 31.86 18.96 49.66
CA ALA A 47 32.83 18.44 48.70
C ALA A 47 32.42 17.02 48.26
N LEU A 48 32.42 16.76 46.95
CA LEU A 48 31.91 15.51 46.38
C LEU A 48 32.67 14.26 46.85
N SER A 49 33.88 14.40 47.41
CA SER A 49 34.66 13.30 47.97
C SER A 49 34.29 12.93 49.42
N THR A 50 33.40 13.67 50.07
CA THR A 50 32.96 13.38 51.44
C THR A 50 31.80 12.39 51.44
N PRO A 51 31.50 11.72 52.58
CA PRO A 51 30.29 10.91 52.70
C PRO A 51 29.02 11.67 52.32
N GLN A 52 28.92 12.94 52.72
CA GLN A 52 27.84 13.84 52.34
C GLN A 52 27.78 14.01 50.81
N GLY A 53 28.89 14.42 50.20
CA GLY A 53 28.95 14.60 48.75
C GLY A 53 28.60 13.34 47.94
N GLN A 54 29.03 12.17 48.42
CA GLN A 54 28.72 10.88 47.79
C GLN A 54 27.23 10.49 47.91
N ILE A 55 26.58 10.76 49.05
CA ILE A 55 25.14 10.56 49.21
C ILE A 55 24.38 11.46 48.24
N ALA A 56 24.70 12.76 48.18
CA ALA A 56 24.05 13.69 47.25
C ALA A 56 24.23 13.29 45.78
N LEU A 57 25.41 12.80 45.40
CA LEU A 57 25.66 12.27 44.07
C LEU A 57 24.81 11.04 43.76
N SER A 58 24.73 10.09 44.69
CA SER A 58 23.91 8.90 44.50
C SER A 58 22.42 9.24 44.38
N GLU A 59 21.91 10.15 45.20
CA GLU A 59 20.51 10.61 45.13
C GLU A 59 20.23 11.36 43.82
N THR A 60 21.16 12.21 43.39
CA THR A 60 21.09 12.91 42.11
C THR A 60 21.02 11.91 40.95
N ALA A 61 21.88 10.89 40.95
CA ALA A 61 21.89 9.87 39.91
C ALA A 61 20.57 9.08 39.86
N ILE A 62 20.04 8.66 41.02
CA ILE A 62 18.76 7.94 41.10
C ILE A 62 17.61 8.80 40.56
N LEU A 63 17.56 10.08 40.95
CA LEU A 63 16.52 11.00 40.47
C LEU A 63 16.71 11.34 38.99
N GLY A 64 17.95 11.51 38.53
CA GLY A 64 18.30 11.72 37.13
C GLY A 64 17.86 10.55 36.24
N ASP A 65 18.16 9.32 36.65
CA ASP A 65 17.72 8.10 35.97
C ASP A 65 16.19 8.02 35.89
N PHE A 66 15.49 8.33 36.99
CA PHE A 66 14.03 8.35 37.01
C PHE A 66 13.45 9.41 36.07
N LEU A 67 13.99 10.64 36.09
CA LEU A 67 13.54 11.72 35.20
C LEU A 67 13.86 11.43 33.74
N GLY A 68 15.00 10.78 33.46
CA GLY A 68 15.35 10.29 32.12
C GLY A 68 14.36 9.25 31.62
N ALA A 69 13.95 8.29 32.47
CA ALA A 69 12.91 7.33 32.15
C ALA A 69 11.55 8.02 31.89
N MET A 70 11.21 9.05 32.67
CA MET A 70 9.99 9.86 32.44
C MET A 70 10.03 10.60 31.09
N ILE A 71 11.16 11.21 30.74
CA ILE A 71 11.36 11.85 29.42
C ILE A 71 11.13 10.82 28.30
N ALA A 72 11.68 9.61 28.43
CA ALA A 72 11.50 8.55 27.45
C ALA A 72 10.02 8.13 27.30
N ILE A 73 9.27 8.08 28.41
CA ILE A 73 7.82 7.82 28.39
C ILE A 73 7.07 8.92 27.65
N PHE A 74 7.28 10.19 28.02
CA PHE A 74 6.56 11.31 27.40
C PHE A 74 6.87 11.42 25.90
N ASN A 75 8.14 11.30 25.51
CA ASN A 75 8.54 11.28 24.09
C ASN A 75 8.06 10.02 23.36
N GLY A 76 7.82 8.93 24.07
CA GLY A 76 7.31 7.69 23.53
C GLY A 76 5.82 7.70 23.19
N VAL A 77 5.07 8.68 23.70
CA VAL A 77 3.65 8.89 23.35
C VAL A 77 3.49 9.58 21.99
N ASP A 78 4.45 10.43 21.60
CA ASP A 78 4.42 11.09 20.29
C ASP A 78 4.81 10.10 19.18
N PRO A 79 3.94 9.82 18.20
CA PRO A 79 4.24 8.94 17.08
C PRO A 79 5.54 9.30 16.33
N ALA A 80 5.87 10.60 16.21
CA ALA A 80 7.04 11.06 15.47
C ALA A 80 8.37 10.65 16.12
N SER A 81 8.42 10.66 17.46
CA SER A 81 9.61 10.31 18.25
C SER A 81 9.58 8.92 18.87
N SER A 82 8.41 8.28 18.94
CA SER A 82 8.25 6.95 19.54
C SER A 82 9.14 5.89 18.88
N SER A 83 9.58 4.92 19.69
CA SER A 83 10.35 3.77 19.22
C SER A 83 10.04 2.52 20.06
N GLY A 84 10.53 1.37 19.61
CA GLY A 84 10.39 0.09 20.31
C GLY A 84 8.93 -0.24 20.63
N ARG A 85 8.68 -0.72 21.86
CA ARG A 85 7.37 -1.19 22.30
C ARG A 85 6.28 -0.11 22.31
N MET A 86 6.65 1.16 22.53
CA MET A 86 5.69 2.27 22.50
C MET A 86 5.25 2.57 21.06
N GLN A 87 6.17 2.56 20.10
CA GLN A 87 5.79 2.69 18.67
C GLN A 87 4.91 1.51 18.22
N GLU A 88 5.20 0.29 18.67
CA GLU A 88 4.33 -0.86 18.40
C GLU A 88 2.94 -0.71 19.01
N ALA A 89 2.84 -0.21 20.25
CA ALA A 89 1.56 0.05 20.90
C ALA A 89 0.73 1.09 20.14
N ILE A 90 1.37 2.18 19.66
CA ILE A 90 0.74 3.17 18.79
C ILE A 90 0.29 2.52 17.47
N GLY A 91 1.13 1.70 16.85
CA GLY A 91 0.78 0.94 15.64
C GLY A 91 -0.47 0.08 15.78
N ARG A 92 -0.64 -0.59 16.93
CA ARG A 92 -1.83 -1.41 17.22
C ARG A 92 -3.13 -0.62 17.28
N ILE A 93 -3.09 0.66 17.66
CA ILE A 93 -4.28 1.54 17.58
C ILE A 93 -4.78 1.65 16.14
N TYR A 94 -3.86 1.58 15.16
CA TYR A 94 -4.15 1.61 13.73
C TYR A 94 -4.21 0.22 13.09
N PHE A 95 -4.31 -0.85 13.89
CA PHE A 95 -4.31 -2.25 13.42
C PHE A 95 -3.07 -2.63 12.61
N MET A 96 -1.92 -2.01 12.91
CA MET A 96 -0.66 -2.25 12.23
C MET A 96 0.34 -2.95 13.15
N GLU A 97 1.01 -3.95 12.59
CA GLU A 97 2.15 -4.61 13.22
C GLU A 97 3.41 -4.42 12.38
N ARG A 98 4.58 -4.46 13.04
CA ARG A 98 5.87 -4.31 12.38
C ARG A 98 6.12 -5.51 11.49
N ARG A 99 6.53 -5.28 10.24
CA ARG A 99 6.88 -6.38 9.35
C ARG A 99 8.15 -7.06 9.90
N PRO A 100 8.09 -8.37 10.20
CA PRO A 100 9.26 -9.09 10.70
C PRO A 100 10.29 -9.25 9.59
N ALA A 101 11.53 -9.55 9.98
CA ALA A 101 12.53 -9.99 9.02
C ALA A 101 12.06 -11.28 8.32
N THR A 102 12.37 -11.41 7.03
CA THR A 102 12.12 -12.62 6.25
C THR A 102 13.43 -13.33 5.94
N ALA A 103 13.41 -14.65 5.91
CA ALA A 103 14.60 -15.43 5.58
C ALA A 103 14.83 -15.48 4.07
N THR A 104 16.10 -15.44 3.67
CA THR A 104 16.50 -15.72 2.28
C THR A 104 16.16 -17.16 1.92
N THR A 105 15.42 -17.34 0.83
CA THR A 105 15.06 -18.68 0.32
C THR A 105 15.86 -19.01 -0.93
N VAL A 106 16.14 -20.29 -1.14
CA VAL A 106 16.96 -20.76 -2.25
C VAL A 106 16.53 -22.16 -2.67
N THR A 107 16.42 -22.35 -3.98
CA THR A 107 16.21 -23.67 -4.56
C THR A 107 17.57 -24.31 -4.84
N VAL A 108 17.81 -25.47 -4.24
CA VAL A 108 19.03 -26.26 -4.46
C VAL A 108 18.71 -27.52 -5.25
N GLN A 109 19.64 -27.91 -6.12
CA GLN A 109 19.62 -29.20 -6.79
C GLN A 109 20.48 -30.16 -5.99
N ALA A 110 19.87 -31.23 -5.49
CA ALA A 110 20.49 -32.24 -4.66
C ALA A 110 20.56 -33.58 -5.39
N SER A 111 21.72 -34.25 -5.32
CA SER A 111 21.84 -35.64 -5.72
C SER A 111 21.44 -36.55 -4.57
N VAL A 112 20.53 -37.49 -4.82
CA VAL A 112 19.92 -38.35 -3.78
C VAL A 112 20.66 -39.68 -3.71
N ASN A 113 21.01 -40.14 -2.50
CA ASN A 113 21.58 -41.47 -2.26
C ASN A 113 20.75 -42.37 -1.32
N ALA A 114 19.70 -41.84 -0.68
CA ALA A 114 18.70 -42.63 0.04
C ALA A 114 17.27 -42.20 -0.34
N PRO A 115 16.75 -42.68 -1.48
CA PRO A 115 15.40 -42.35 -1.93
C PRO A 115 14.30 -42.73 -0.93
N GLY A 116 13.28 -41.89 -0.79
CA GLY A 116 12.17 -42.08 0.16
C GLY A 116 12.48 -41.68 1.61
N GLN A 117 13.73 -41.33 1.94
CA GLN A 117 14.05 -40.73 3.23
C GLN A 117 13.37 -39.36 3.37
N THR A 118 12.85 -39.06 4.56
CA THR A 118 12.22 -37.77 4.86
C THR A 118 13.15 -36.92 5.73
N ILE A 119 13.42 -35.71 5.28
CA ILE A 119 14.11 -34.66 6.03
C ILE A 119 13.04 -33.91 6.81
N THR A 120 13.16 -33.84 8.14
CA THR A 120 12.21 -33.12 8.99
C THR A 120 12.36 -31.61 8.83
N ALA A 121 11.26 -30.87 8.98
CA ALA A 121 11.30 -29.40 9.00
C ALA A 121 12.27 -28.89 10.09
N GLY A 122 12.99 -27.82 9.80
CA GLY A 122 14.00 -27.22 10.69
C GLY A 122 15.38 -27.87 10.64
N THR A 123 15.55 -28.97 9.89
CA THR A 123 16.87 -29.62 9.72
C THR A 123 17.79 -28.73 8.88
N VAL A 124 19.02 -28.48 9.35
CA VAL A 124 20.06 -27.81 8.56
C VAL A 124 20.54 -28.74 7.45
N VAL A 125 20.41 -28.32 6.21
CA VAL A 125 20.75 -29.09 5.01
C VAL A 125 22.01 -28.55 4.35
N ALA A 126 22.15 -27.23 4.24
CA ALA A 126 23.27 -26.60 3.53
C ALA A 126 23.95 -25.50 4.36
N GLN A 127 25.20 -25.21 4.01
CA GLN A 127 25.95 -24.07 4.53
C GLN A 127 26.50 -23.23 3.39
N GLY A 128 26.38 -21.92 3.51
CA GLY A 128 26.97 -20.94 2.60
C GLY A 128 28.45 -20.69 2.89
N ASN A 129 29.18 -20.19 1.89
CA ASN A 129 30.59 -19.78 2.04
C ASN A 129 30.82 -18.68 3.09
N ASP A 130 29.76 -17.93 3.42
CA ASP A 130 29.70 -16.90 4.46
C ASP A 130 29.42 -17.46 5.87
N GLY A 131 29.25 -18.79 5.98
CA GLY A 131 28.96 -19.49 7.22
C GLY A 131 27.47 -19.58 7.56
N ASN A 132 26.57 -18.98 6.76
CA ASN A 132 25.13 -19.01 7.01
C ASN A 132 24.56 -20.43 6.79
N MET A 133 23.69 -20.85 7.70
CA MET A 133 23.07 -22.18 7.66
C MET A 133 21.71 -22.11 6.98
N TYR A 134 21.40 -23.11 6.17
CA TYR A 134 20.15 -23.22 5.42
C TYR A 134 19.39 -24.47 5.84
N VAL A 135 18.14 -24.27 6.26
CA VAL A 135 17.26 -25.30 6.81
C VAL A 135 16.14 -25.65 5.82
N ALA A 136 15.59 -26.86 5.96
CA ALA A 136 14.35 -27.23 5.29
C ALA A 136 13.15 -26.56 6.00
N PRO A 137 12.41 -25.63 5.35
CA PRO A 137 11.31 -24.90 6.00
C PRO A 137 10.10 -25.81 6.29
N GLN A 138 9.97 -26.91 5.56
CA GLN A 138 8.95 -27.95 5.73
C GLN A 138 9.60 -29.33 5.60
N ALA A 139 8.86 -30.38 5.97
CA ALA A 139 9.36 -31.74 5.78
C ALA A 139 9.48 -32.06 4.28
N ILE A 140 10.60 -32.66 3.87
CA ILE A 140 10.91 -32.98 2.48
C ILE A 140 11.09 -34.50 2.37
N THR A 141 10.24 -35.19 1.62
CA THR A 141 10.47 -36.59 1.24
C THR A 141 11.29 -36.63 -0.05
N LEU A 142 12.46 -37.28 -0.01
CA LEU A 142 13.32 -37.39 -1.18
C LEU A 142 12.68 -38.27 -2.26
N PRO A 143 12.67 -37.82 -3.52
CA PRO A 143 12.04 -38.57 -4.61
C PRO A 143 12.80 -39.86 -4.91
N GLN A 144 12.15 -40.76 -5.66
CA GLN A 144 12.78 -41.99 -6.16
C GLN A 144 13.84 -41.74 -7.25
N SER A 145 13.92 -40.51 -7.78
CA SER A 145 14.94 -40.08 -8.73
C SER A 145 16.27 -39.76 -8.06
N GLY A 146 17.39 -39.95 -8.79
CA GLY A 146 18.73 -39.62 -8.29
C GLY A 146 19.02 -38.11 -8.16
N MET A 147 18.08 -37.25 -8.56
CA MET A 147 18.13 -35.80 -8.43
C MET A 147 16.83 -35.28 -7.81
N ALA A 148 16.94 -34.27 -6.96
CA ALA A 148 15.82 -33.61 -6.28
C ALA A 148 16.03 -32.09 -6.27
N SER A 149 14.95 -31.34 -6.45
CA SER A 149 14.92 -29.89 -6.26
C SER A 149 14.36 -29.59 -4.87
N LEU A 150 15.17 -29.00 -3.99
CA LEU A 150 14.81 -28.73 -2.60
C LEU A 150 14.74 -27.23 -2.36
N GLU A 151 13.71 -26.77 -1.67
CA GLU A 151 13.63 -25.38 -1.20
C GLU A 151 14.19 -25.30 0.22
N LEU A 152 15.20 -24.46 0.40
CA LEU A 152 15.83 -24.20 1.69
C LEU A 152 15.67 -22.72 2.05
N ALA A 153 15.67 -22.43 3.35
CA ALA A 153 15.65 -21.07 3.87
C ALA A 153 16.84 -20.83 4.81
N CYS A 154 17.42 -19.64 4.78
CA CYS A 154 18.44 -19.25 5.74
C CYS A 154 17.87 -19.31 7.16
N GLN A 155 18.63 -19.90 8.09
CA GLN A 155 18.22 -20.02 9.49
C GLN A 155 18.12 -18.65 10.16
N THR A 156 19.04 -17.74 9.82
CA THR A 156 19.01 -16.34 10.24
C THR A 156 18.15 -15.53 9.27
N ALA A 157 17.11 -14.87 9.77
CA ALA A 157 16.27 -13.98 8.97
C ALA A 157 16.97 -12.63 8.71
N GLY A 158 16.71 -12.01 7.56
CA GLY A 158 17.32 -10.75 7.15
C GLY A 158 17.71 -10.75 5.68
N ALA A 159 18.24 -9.61 5.21
CA ALA A 159 18.69 -9.42 3.83
C ALA A 159 20.05 -10.11 3.55
N ILE A 160 20.12 -11.42 3.77
CA ILE A 160 21.34 -12.22 3.58
C ILE A 160 21.42 -12.67 2.12
N THR A 161 22.42 -12.22 1.39
CA THR A 161 22.60 -12.62 -0.01
C THR A 161 23.04 -14.08 -0.13
N CYS A 162 22.42 -14.85 -1.01
CA CYS A 162 22.82 -16.22 -1.35
C CYS A 162 23.23 -16.28 -2.83
N PRO A 163 24.50 -16.07 -3.19
CA PRO A 163 24.96 -16.11 -4.58
C PRO A 163 24.82 -17.50 -5.20
N ALA A 164 24.78 -17.61 -6.52
CA ALA A 164 24.82 -18.92 -7.19
C ALA A 164 26.10 -19.70 -6.82
N ASN A 165 25.96 -21.02 -6.67
CA ASN A 165 27.03 -21.96 -6.32
C ASN A 165 27.75 -21.64 -5.00
N SER A 166 27.06 -20.99 -4.06
CA SER A 166 27.62 -20.63 -2.75
C SER A 166 27.30 -21.66 -1.66
N LEU A 167 26.40 -22.61 -1.92
CA LEU A 167 25.92 -23.58 -0.93
C LEU A 167 26.58 -24.94 -1.10
N THR A 168 26.95 -25.54 0.03
CA THR A 168 27.47 -26.90 0.12
C THR A 168 26.69 -27.70 1.16
N LEU A 169 26.69 -29.03 1.05
CA LEU A 169 26.02 -29.92 2.00
C LEU A 169 26.67 -29.81 3.39
N TYR A 170 25.88 -29.48 4.41
CA TYR A 170 26.40 -29.24 5.76
C TYR A 170 26.69 -30.52 6.54
N GLN A 171 25.79 -31.50 6.48
CA GLN A 171 25.89 -32.74 7.24
C GLN A 171 25.49 -33.97 6.41
N ALA A 172 26.18 -35.09 6.66
CA ALA A 172 25.90 -36.37 6.04
C ALA A 172 24.67 -37.06 6.68
N GLY A 173 24.14 -38.10 6.03
CA GLY A 173 23.04 -38.93 6.59
C GLY A 173 21.63 -38.40 6.32
N LEU A 174 21.49 -37.32 5.54
CA LEU A 174 20.20 -36.77 5.10
C LEU A 174 19.65 -37.41 3.82
N GLY A 175 20.29 -38.47 3.30
CA GLY A 175 19.92 -39.08 2.03
C GLY A 175 20.32 -38.27 0.79
N ILE A 176 21.16 -37.25 0.98
CA ILE A 176 21.73 -36.38 -0.05
C ILE A 176 23.22 -36.67 -0.17
N ALA A 177 23.71 -36.91 -1.39
CA ALA A 177 25.12 -37.10 -1.71
C ALA A 177 25.86 -35.78 -1.95
N SER A 178 25.22 -34.84 -2.64
CA SER A 178 25.73 -33.50 -2.89
C SER A 178 24.57 -32.55 -3.15
N LEU A 179 24.79 -31.24 -2.95
CA LEU A 179 23.84 -30.21 -3.33
C LEU A 179 24.58 -29.01 -3.92
N THR A 180 23.91 -28.29 -4.81
CA THR A 180 24.36 -26.99 -5.32
C THR A 180 23.16 -26.11 -5.62
N ASN A 181 23.32 -24.79 -5.51
CA ASN A 181 22.34 -23.83 -5.98
C ASN A 181 22.78 -23.23 -7.32
N ALA A 182 22.18 -23.67 -8.43
CA ALA A 182 22.57 -23.19 -9.75
C ALA A 182 22.24 -21.69 -9.98
N ALA A 183 21.21 -21.19 -9.27
CA ALA A 183 20.79 -19.80 -9.29
C ALA A 183 20.98 -19.16 -7.90
N PRO A 184 21.12 -17.82 -7.82
CA PRO A 184 21.11 -17.13 -6.54
C PRO A 184 19.74 -17.30 -5.83
N GLY A 185 19.76 -17.28 -4.51
CA GLY A 185 18.56 -17.28 -3.69
C GLY A 185 17.80 -15.95 -3.74
N ALA A 186 16.51 -16.00 -3.46
CA ALA A 186 15.69 -14.83 -3.21
C ALA A 186 16.07 -14.24 -1.85
N THR A 187 16.73 -13.08 -1.88
CA THR A 187 17.20 -12.41 -0.66
C THR A 187 16.01 -12.00 0.21
N GLY A 188 16.09 -12.31 1.50
CA GLY A 188 15.10 -11.92 2.49
C GLY A 188 15.13 -10.42 2.77
N THR A 189 14.43 -10.00 3.82
CA THR A 189 14.31 -8.60 4.21
C THR A 189 14.63 -8.45 5.67
N ASP A 190 15.23 -7.32 6.04
CA ASP A 190 15.39 -6.96 7.44
C ASP A 190 14.05 -6.61 8.08
N THR A 191 14.04 -6.58 9.42
CA THR A 191 12.88 -6.10 10.16
C THR A 191 12.63 -4.64 9.81
N GLU A 192 11.37 -4.28 9.60
CA GLU A 192 10.98 -2.92 9.23
C GLU A 192 11.52 -1.89 10.22
N THR A 193 12.13 -0.82 9.71
CA THR A 193 12.77 0.20 10.54
C THR A 193 11.75 1.06 11.27
N ARG A 194 12.19 1.83 12.28
CA ARG A 194 11.34 2.82 12.96
C ARG A 194 10.74 3.83 11.99
N ALA A 195 11.55 4.32 11.04
CA ALA A 195 11.17 5.35 10.09
C ALA A 195 10.16 4.81 9.06
N ASP A 196 10.41 3.62 8.52
CA ASP A 196 9.50 3.00 7.54
C ASP A 196 8.15 2.63 8.17
N PHE A 197 8.17 2.15 9.42
CA PHE A 197 6.95 1.87 10.17
C PHE A 197 6.10 3.13 10.38
N GLU A 198 6.73 4.25 10.75
CA GLU A 198 6.03 5.52 10.93
C GLU A 198 5.53 6.08 9.59
N ALA A 199 6.32 6.00 8.51
CA ALA A 199 5.89 6.41 7.17
C ALA A 199 4.66 5.60 6.71
N ARG A 200 4.67 4.27 6.93
CA ARG A 200 3.52 3.41 6.65
C ARG A 200 2.33 3.76 7.53
N ARG A 201 2.55 4.11 8.81
CA ARG A 201 1.46 4.52 9.72
C ARG A 201 0.83 5.82 9.24
N GLN A 202 1.63 6.81 8.87
CA GLN A 202 1.15 8.07 8.29
C GLN A 202 0.35 7.82 7.01
N ALA A 203 0.84 6.96 6.12
CA ALA A 203 0.10 6.57 4.92
C ALA A 203 -1.22 5.86 5.24
N SER A 204 -1.27 5.00 6.26
CA SER A 204 -2.50 4.35 6.73
C SER A 204 -3.52 5.36 7.27
N VAL A 205 -3.06 6.38 8.01
CA VAL A 205 -3.92 7.47 8.48
C VAL A 205 -4.41 8.33 7.32
N ALA A 206 -3.54 8.66 6.36
CA ALA A 206 -3.93 9.42 5.17
C ALA A 206 -4.91 8.62 4.27
N ALA A 207 -4.77 7.30 4.21
CA ALA A 207 -5.71 6.41 3.54
C ALA A 207 -7.04 6.27 4.30
N ASN A 208 -7.08 6.58 5.59
CA ASN A 208 -8.30 6.69 6.38
C ASN A 208 -8.98 8.05 6.14
N SER A 209 -9.81 8.06 5.08
CA SER A 209 -10.96 8.95 4.86
C SER A 209 -10.71 10.46 4.79
N ILE A 210 -10.24 10.92 3.62
CA ILE A 210 -10.73 12.19 3.06
C ILE A 210 -11.71 11.82 1.93
N GLY A 211 -13.01 11.85 2.24
CA GLY A 211 -14.11 11.54 1.31
C GLY A 211 -14.38 10.04 1.12
N GLN A 212 -15.50 9.55 1.67
CA GLN A 212 -15.88 8.13 1.57
C GLN A 212 -16.05 7.65 0.13
N ASN A 213 -16.59 8.50 -0.75
CA ASN A 213 -16.71 8.18 -2.18
C ASN A 213 -15.34 8.02 -2.84
N ALA A 214 -14.38 8.89 -2.53
CA ALA A 214 -13.02 8.81 -3.07
C ALA A 214 -12.30 7.56 -2.56
N SER A 215 -12.47 7.20 -1.28
CA SER A 215 -11.88 5.98 -0.73
C SER A 215 -12.48 4.71 -1.34
N LEU A 216 -13.80 4.67 -1.57
CA LEU A 216 -14.45 3.54 -2.23
C LEU A 216 -14.00 3.45 -3.70
N MET A 217 -13.97 4.58 -4.42
CA MET A 217 -13.49 4.62 -5.80
C MET A 217 -12.03 4.14 -5.93
N GLY A 218 -11.14 4.59 -5.05
CA GLY A 218 -9.75 4.14 -5.01
C GLY A 218 -9.64 2.63 -4.77
N ALA A 219 -10.37 2.11 -3.78
CA ALA A 219 -10.39 0.67 -3.49
C ALA A 219 -10.92 -0.17 -4.66
N LEU A 220 -11.89 0.35 -5.42
CA LEU A 220 -12.42 -0.31 -6.61
C LEU A 220 -11.41 -0.33 -7.76
N LEU A 221 -10.70 0.78 -8.00
CA LEU A 221 -9.67 0.89 -9.04
C LEU A 221 -8.44 0.01 -8.79
N GLU A 222 -8.16 -0.34 -7.53
CA GLU A 222 -7.08 -1.26 -7.17
C GLU A 222 -7.43 -2.73 -7.39
N LEU A 223 -8.71 -3.06 -7.63
CA LEU A 223 -9.13 -4.45 -7.82
C LEU A 223 -8.60 -5.02 -9.15
N PRO A 224 -8.12 -6.29 -9.16
CA PRO A 224 -7.70 -6.94 -10.39
C PRO A 224 -8.78 -6.95 -11.46
N GLY A 225 -8.41 -6.48 -12.65
CA GLY A 225 -9.28 -6.47 -13.83
C GLY A 225 -10.29 -5.32 -13.88
N VAL A 226 -10.31 -4.41 -12.89
CA VAL A 226 -11.07 -3.15 -12.99
C VAL A 226 -10.31 -2.18 -13.89
N THR A 227 -11.01 -1.63 -14.89
CA THR A 227 -10.43 -0.70 -15.87
C THR A 227 -10.85 0.74 -15.59
N ASP A 228 -12.03 0.97 -15.03
CA ASP A 228 -12.51 2.29 -14.62
C ASP A 228 -13.58 2.15 -13.53
N ALA A 229 -13.73 3.19 -12.70
CA ALA A 229 -14.74 3.21 -11.64
C ALA A 229 -15.16 4.64 -11.33
N PHE A 230 -16.44 4.80 -10.96
CA PHE A 230 -17.01 6.08 -10.54
C PHE A 230 -17.91 5.87 -9.33
N VAL A 231 -17.76 6.74 -8.34
CA VAL A 231 -18.55 6.72 -7.10
C VAL A 231 -18.99 8.13 -6.77
N THR A 232 -20.29 8.30 -6.54
CA THR A 232 -20.86 9.55 -6.03
C THR A 232 -22.07 9.26 -5.15
N ASP A 233 -22.54 10.25 -4.42
CA ASP A 233 -23.74 10.16 -3.58
C ASP A 233 -24.68 11.33 -3.80
N ASN A 234 -25.94 11.13 -3.43
CA ASN A 234 -26.95 12.17 -3.34
C ASN A 234 -27.39 12.32 -1.87
N PRO A 235 -26.82 13.29 -1.12
CA PRO A 235 -27.19 13.52 0.27
C PRO A 235 -28.51 14.30 0.42
N SER A 236 -29.13 14.74 -0.68
CA SER A 236 -30.35 15.53 -0.63
C SER A 236 -31.61 14.65 -0.42
N GLN A 237 -32.72 15.31 -0.10
CA GLN A 237 -34.02 14.67 0.10
C GLN A 237 -34.85 14.56 -1.20
N ALA A 238 -34.22 14.79 -2.36
CA ALA A 238 -34.85 14.68 -3.67
C ALA A 238 -33.90 14.00 -4.66
N ASP A 239 -34.45 13.47 -5.76
CA ASP A 239 -33.63 12.88 -6.82
C ASP A 239 -32.79 13.96 -7.49
N THR A 240 -31.52 13.65 -7.76
CA THR A 240 -30.60 14.58 -8.45
C THR A 240 -30.04 13.92 -9.69
N ILE A 241 -29.79 14.73 -10.73
CA ILE A 241 -29.09 14.26 -11.93
C ILE A 241 -27.64 14.67 -11.79
N GLN A 242 -26.75 13.68 -11.71
CA GLN A 242 -25.30 13.89 -11.72
C GLN A 242 -24.71 13.21 -12.94
N GLN A 243 -24.01 13.98 -13.78
CA GLN A 243 -23.33 13.51 -14.99
C GLN A 243 -24.23 12.62 -15.89
N GLY A 244 -25.51 13.00 -16.03
CA GLY A 244 -26.47 12.31 -16.91
C GLY A 244 -27.15 11.09 -16.29
N VAL A 245 -26.88 10.76 -15.02
CA VAL A 245 -27.55 9.67 -14.29
C VAL A 245 -28.43 10.26 -13.18
N THR A 246 -29.66 9.76 -13.06
CA THR A 246 -30.56 10.10 -11.94
C THR A 246 -30.18 9.26 -10.73
N ILE A 247 -29.85 9.94 -9.63
CA ILE A 247 -29.47 9.35 -8.35
C ILE A 247 -30.58 9.66 -7.34
N PRO A 248 -31.30 8.64 -6.84
CA PRO A 248 -32.36 8.83 -5.85
C PRO A 248 -31.89 9.53 -4.58
N ALA A 249 -32.83 10.18 -3.88
CA ALA A 249 -32.57 10.81 -2.58
C ALA A 249 -31.89 9.85 -1.59
N GLY A 250 -30.86 10.33 -0.88
CA GLY A 250 -30.17 9.59 0.18
C GLY A 250 -29.45 8.32 -0.27
N SER A 251 -29.05 8.22 -1.55
CA SER A 251 -28.44 7.01 -2.11
C SER A 251 -27.03 7.24 -2.64
N GLN A 252 -26.27 6.15 -2.75
CA GLN A 252 -24.94 6.13 -3.36
C GLN A 252 -24.98 5.43 -4.71
N TYR A 253 -24.37 6.05 -5.72
CA TYR A 253 -24.18 5.48 -7.05
C TYR A 253 -22.76 4.96 -7.22
N ILE A 254 -22.66 3.71 -7.66
CA ILE A 254 -21.39 3.01 -7.86
C ILE A 254 -21.42 2.41 -9.26
N LEU A 255 -20.43 2.77 -10.08
CA LEU A 255 -20.26 2.28 -11.44
C LEU A 255 -18.86 1.68 -11.56
N VAL A 256 -18.76 0.43 -12.05
CA VAL A 256 -17.48 -0.27 -12.16
C VAL A 256 -17.37 -0.95 -13.53
N GLU A 257 -16.29 -0.69 -14.24
CA GLU A 257 -15.93 -1.39 -15.48
C GLU A 257 -14.90 -2.50 -15.17
N GLY A 258 -15.20 -3.75 -15.54
CA GLY A 258 -14.30 -4.89 -15.30
C GLY A 258 -14.23 -5.40 -13.85
N GLY A 259 -13.36 -6.36 -13.58
CA GLY A 259 -13.18 -6.95 -12.24
C GLY A 259 -14.30 -7.91 -11.80
N ASN A 260 -13.98 -8.72 -10.78
CA ASN A 260 -14.87 -9.75 -10.24
C ASN A 260 -15.95 -9.14 -9.33
N PRO A 261 -17.25 -9.48 -9.52
CA PRO A 261 -18.33 -9.02 -8.65
C PRO A 261 -18.09 -9.23 -7.14
N ALA A 262 -17.52 -10.37 -6.73
CA ALA A 262 -17.30 -10.68 -5.32
C ALA A 262 -16.30 -9.72 -4.66
N ASP A 263 -15.24 -9.35 -5.38
CA ASP A 263 -14.23 -8.40 -4.91
C ASP A 263 -14.81 -6.98 -4.84
N ILE A 264 -15.61 -6.60 -5.84
CA ILE A 264 -16.36 -5.33 -5.85
C ILE A 264 -17.26 -5.25 -4.63
N GLY A 265 -18.07 -6.28 -4.38
CA GLY A 265 -18.97 -6.30 -3.23
C GLY A 265 -18.23 -6.19 -1.89
N ARG A 266 -17.04 -6.80 -1.77
CA ARG A 266 -16.21 -6.71 -0.57
C ARG A 266 -15.59 -5.32 -0.39
N ALA A 267 -15.17 -4.68 -1.48
CA ALA A 267 -14.72 -3.29 -1.44
C ALA A 267 -15.84 -2.34 -0.99
N ILE A 268 -17.06 -2.56 -1.50
CA ILE A 268 -18.26 -1.81 -1.06
C ILE A 268 -18.54 -2.05 0.42
N LEU A 269 -18.55 -3.31 0.89
CA LEU A 269 -18.75 -3.63 2.31
C LEU A 269 -17.75 -2.90 3.21
N ASN A 270 -16.47 -2.88 2.81
CA ASN A 270 -15.39 -2.33 3.63
C ASN A 270 -15.34 -0.80 3.68
N LYS A 271 -15.83 -0.12 2.63
CA LYS A 271 -15.67 1.34 2.46
C LYS A 271 -16.99 2.12 2.50
N LYS A 272 -18.14 1.47 2.25
CA LYS A 272 -19.43 2.15 2.26
C LYS A 272 -19.87 2.47 3.69
N PRO A 273 -20.34 3.69 3.99
CA PRO A 273 -20.95 3.99 5.28
C PRO A 273 -22.22 3.16 5.51
N PRO A 274 -22.52 2.76 6.77
CA PRO A 274 -23.75 2.04 7.09
C PRO A 274 -25.00 2.90 6.82
N GLY A 275 -26.14 2.26 6.57
CA GLY A 275 -27.44 2.93 6.42
C GLY A 275 -27.71 3.61 5.07
N ILE A 276 -26.70 3.77 4.19
CA ILE A 276 -26.90 4.33 2.85
C ILE A 276 -27.22 3.21 1.84
N PRO A 277 -28.37 3.26 1.13
CA PRO A 277 -28.65 2.36 0.01
C PRO A 277 -27.74 2.66 -1.18
N THR A 278 -27.27 1.61 -1.82
CA THR A 278 -26.59 1.70 -3.13
C THR A 278 -27.60 1.48 -4.24
N ILE A 279 -27.41 2.11 -5.39
CA ILE A 279 -28.28 1.94 -6.58
C ILE A 279 -27.51 1.36 -7.77
N GLY A 280 -28.25 0.68 -8.64
CA GLY A 280 -27.71 0.03 -9.83
C GLY A 280 -28.48 -1.22 -10.21
N THR A 281 -28.22 -1.69 -11.42
CA THR A 281 -28.86 -2.86 -12.04
C THR A 281 -28.22 -4.19 -11.61
N GLN A 282 -26.92 -4.18 -11.29
CA GLN A 282 -26.23 -5.36 -10.78
C GLN A 282 -26.44 -5.49 -9.29
N ILE A 283 -26.48 -6.73 -8.81
CA ILE A 283 -26.60 -7.06 -7.39
C ILE A 283 -25.46 -8.00 -7.03
N VAL A 284 -24.75 -7.69 -5.95
CA VAL A 284 -23.79 -8.60 -5.32
C VAL A 284 -24.12 -8.77 -3.85
N THR A 285 -24.11 -10.02 -3.39
CA THR A 285 -24.27 -10.35 -1.97
C THR A 285 -22.94 -10.79 -1.40
N VAL A 286 -22.51 -10.18 -0.31
CA VAL A 286 -21.25 -10.48 0.38
C VAL A 286 -21.52 -10.75 1.85
N GLN A 287 -20.89 -11.79 2.38
CA GLN A 287 -20.91 -12.12 3.79
C GLN A 287 -19.85 -11.32 4.53
N ASP A 288 -20.22 -10.72 5.65
CA ASP A 288 -19.29 -10.04 6.53
C ASP A 288 -18.54 -11.07 7.40
N THR A 289 -17.26 -11.25 7.10
CA THR A 289 -16.38 -12.19 7.81
C THR A 289 -15.64 -11.53 8.98
N ASN A 290 -16.05 -10.34 9.42
CA ASN A 290 -15.44 -9.68 10.57
C ASN A 290 -15.49 -10.60 11.80
N PRO A 291 -14.37 -10.77 12.53
CA PRO A 291 -14.31 -11.62 13.73
C PRO A 291 -15.37 -11.31 14.80
N VAL A 292 -15.92 -10.10 14.82
CA VAL A 292 -17.02 -9.72 15.72
C VAL A 292 -18.29 -10.56 15.48
N TYR A 293 -18.48 -11.11 14.28
CA TYR A 293 -19.67 -11.88 13.89
C TYR A 293 -19.44 -13.41 13.84
N VAL A 294 -18.37 -13.92 14.44
CA VAL A 294 -18.10 -15.37 14.46
C VAL A 294 -19.30 -16.15 15.02
N GLY A 295 -19.80 -17.11 14.24
CA GLY A 295 -20.97 -17.94 14.57
C GLY A 295 -22.32 -17.39 14.06
N ASN A 296 -22.39 -16.14 13.61
CA ASN A 296 -23.58 -15.57 12.98
C ASN A 296 -23.22 -14.41 12.03
N GLN A 297 -22.52 -14.74 10.95
CA GLN A 297 -22.02 -13.76 9.98
C GLN A 297 -23.17 -13.22 9.12
N PRO A 298 -23.47 -11.91 9.16
CA PRO A 298 -24.52 -11.32 8.33
C PRO A 298 -24.08 -11.26 6.85
N SER A 299 -25.07 -11.26 5.94
CA SER A 299 -24.86 -11.03 4.52
C SER A 299 -25.54 -9.74 4.09
N TYR A 300 -24.84 -8.96 3.26
CA TYR A 300 -25.31 -7.68 2.74
C TYR A 300 -25.37 -7.74 1.22
N SER A 301 -26.46 -7.22 0.64
CA SER A 301 -26.61 -7.06 -0.80
C SER A 301 -26.37 -5.61 -1.19
N PHE A 302 -25.48 -5.40 -2.15
CA PHE A 302 -25.17 -4.09 -2.72
C PHE A 302 -25.53 -4.06 -4.19
N HIS A 303 -26.05 -2.92 -4.62
CA HIS A 303 -26.32 -2.62 -6.01
C HIS A 303 -25.21 -1.76 -6.59
N TYR A 304 -24.86 -2.00 -7.84
CA TYR A 304 -23.93 -1.18 -8.60
C TYR A 304 -24.24 -1.31 -10.09
N ASP A 305 -23.65 -0.48 -10.93
CA ASP A 305 -23.81 -0.56 -12.38
C ASP A 305 -22.53 -0.97 -13.09
N ARG A 306 -22.73 -1.51 -14.30
CA ARG A 306 -21.70 -1.62 -15.34
C ARG A 306 -21.97 -0.56 -16.39
N PRO A 307 -20.95 0.09 -16.96
CA PRO A 307 -21.19 1.07 -18.00
C PRO A 307 -21.71 0.38 -19.26
N THR A 308 -22.63 1.04 -19.95
CA THR A 308 -23.20 0.54 -21.22
C THR A 308 -22.30 0.99 -22.38
N PRO A 309 -21.78 0.07 -23.21
CA PRO A 309 -20.99 0.45 -24.38
C PRO A 309 -21.82 1.27 -25.39
N VAL A 310 -21.28 2.39 -25.85
CA VAL A 310 -21.88 3.24 -26.89
C VAL A 310 -20.86 3.46 -27.99
N ALA A 311 -21.19 3.03 -29.20
CA ALA A 311 -20.33 3.21 -30.36
C ALA A 311 -20.18 4.70 -30.71
N VAL A 312 -18.93 5.15 -30.80
CA VAL A 312 -18.57 6.48 -31.27
C VAL A 312 -18.16 6.37 -32.73
N TYR A 313 -18.87 7.11 -33.58
CA TYR A 313 -18.55 7.24 -34.98
C TYR A 313 -17.64 8.44 -35.22
N VAL A 314 -16.64 8.25 -36.06
CA VAL A 314 -15.73 9.29 -36.53
C VAL A 314 -15.89 9.38 -38.04
N VAL A 315 -16.20 10.57 -38.54
CA VAL A 315 -16.28 10.84 -39.98
C VAL A 315 -15.25 11.89 -40.30
N MET A 316 -14.43 11.62 -41.32
CA MET A 316 -13.40 12.56 -41.74
C MET A 316 -13.15 12.57 -43.24
N GLU A 317 -12.70 13.72 -43.70
CA GLU A 317 -12.24 13.97 -45.06
C GLU A 317 -10.78 14.40 -45.01
N ILE A 318 -9.94 13.81 -45.87
CA ILE A 318 -8.55 14.19 -46.05
C ILE A 318 -8.32 14.72 -47.48
N ALA A 319 -7.35 15.62 -47.63
CA ALA A 319 -7.00 16.18 -48.94
C ALA A 319 -6.33 15.13 -49.84
N ALA A 320 -6.70 15.10 -51.11
CA ALA A 320 -6.05 14.25 -52.10
C ALA A 320 -4.65 14.77 -52.44
N SER A 321 -3.66 13.88 -52.42
CA SER A 321 -2.32 14.14 -52.96
C SER A 321 -1.66 12.86 -53.44
N ASP A 322 -0.62 12.97 -54.28
CA ASP A 322 0.16 11.82 -54.76
C ASP A 322 0.92 11.11 -53.63
N ALA A 323 1.06 11.76 -52.46
CA ALA A 323 1.69 11.20 -51.27
C ALA A 323 0.73 10.32 -50.44
N VAL A 324 -0.59 10.36 -50.70
CA VAL A 324 -1.57 9.56 -49.96
C VAL A 324 -1.42 8.07 -50.33
N PRO A 325 -1.09 7.19 -49.37
CA PRO A 325 -0.90 5.77 -49.66
C PRO A 325 -2.24 5.05 -49.88
N SER A 326 -2.24 3.96 -50.62
CA SER A 326 -3.45 3.17 -50.92
C SER A 326 -4.10 2.54 -49.68
N ASN A 327 -3.36 2.39 -48.59
CA ASN A 327 -3.84 1.92 -47.29
C ASN A 327 -4.08 3.04 -46.27
N ALA A 328 -4.19 4.31 -46.71
CA ALA A 328 -4.41 5.48 -45.86
C ALA A 328 -5.55 5.30 -44.85
N ALA A 329 -6.72 4.81 -45.30
CA ALA A 329 -7.87 4.58 -44.43
C ALA A 329 -7.55 3.59 -43.29
N GLN A 330 -6.81 2.52 -43.58
CA GLN A 330 -6.42 1.53 -42.57
C GLN A 330 -5.41 2.12 -41.56
N LEU A 331 -4.43 2.89 -42.03
CA LEU A 331 -3.45 3.55 -41.17
C LEU A 331 -4.11 4.53 -40.19
N ILE A 332 -5.05 5.33 -40.71
CA ILE A 332 -5.85 6.29 -39.93
C ILE A 332 -6.72 5.57 -38.90
N GLN A 333 -7.46 4.54 -39.33
CA GLN A 333 -8.31 3.74 -38.44
C GLN A 333 -7.49 3.14 -37.29
N GLN A 334 -6.33 2.54 -37.60
CA GLN A 334 -5.45 1.95 -36.59
C GLN A 334 -4.92 2.99 -35.60
N ALA A 335 -4.50 4.17 -36.09
CA ALA A 335 -3.98 5.24 -35.25
C ALA A 335 -5.03 5.78 -34.28
N ILE A 336 -6.26 6.04 -34.76
CA ILE A 336 -7.36 6.51 -33.94
C ILE A 336 -7.79 5.47 -32.91
N VAL A 337 -7.93 4.20 -33.32
CA VAL A 337 -8.27 3.10 -32.40
C VAL A 337 -7.20 2.94 -31.33
N ALA A 338 -5.92 2.94 -31.70
CA ALA A 338 -4.81 2.82 -30.74
C ALA A 338 -4.81 3.98 -29.74
N TYR A 339 -4.99 5.21 -30.22
CA TYR A 339 -5.04 6.42 -29.38
C TYR A 339 -6.18 6.38 -28.35
N LEU A 340 -7.34 5.87 -28.74
CA LEU A 340 -8.54 5.84 -27.90
C LEU A 340 -8.63 4.60 -26.99
N THR A 341 -7.86 3.55 -27.26
CA THR A 341 -7.92 2.29 -26.49
C THR A 341 -6.72 2.07 -25.57
N THR A 342 -5.61 2.80 -25.75
CA THR A 342 -4.36 2.57 -25.01
C THR A 342 -3.77 3.85 -24.40
N GLY A 343 -2.92 3.69 -23.38
CA GLY A 343 -2.16 4.78 -22.77
C GLY A 343 -2.99 5.79 -21.95
N GLU A 344 -2.40 6.96 -21.69
CA GLU A 344 -3.03 8.02 -20.90
C GLU A 344 -4.26 8.64 -21.57
N ASN A 345 -4.34 8.53 -22.91
CA ASN A 345 -5.41 9.08 -23.74
C ASN A 345 -6.56 8.10 -23.99
N ARG A 346 -6.50 6.89 -23.40
CA ARG A 346 -7.60 5.92 -23.44
C ARG A 346 -8.91 6.59 -23.03
N ILE A 347 -9.99 6.26 -23.74
CA ILE A 347 -11.33 6.70 -23.38
C ILE A 347 -11.66 6.23 -21.95
N ARG A 348 -12.14 7.16 -21.14
CA ARG A 348 -12.59 6.94 -19.76
C ARG A 348 -14.03 7.42 -19.59
N LEU A 349 -14.70 6.90 -18.58
CA LEU A 349 -16.08 7.28 -18.25
C LEU A 349 -16.17 8.79 -17.97
N GLY A 350 -17.22 9.43 -18.49
CA GLY A 350 -17.51 10.86 -18.26
C GLY A 350 -16.53 11.87 -18.87
N LYS A 351 -15.51 11.43 -19.62
CA LYS A 351 -14.61 12.35 -20.34
C LYS A 351 -15.24 12.84 -21.63
N THR A 352 -15.01 14.12 -21.93
CA THR A 352 -15.42 14.72 -23.21
C THR A 352 -14.40 14.34 -24.29
N LEU A 353 -14.88 13.74 -25.37
CA LEU A 353 -14.09 13.48 -26.57
C LEU A 353 -14.13 14.71 -27.48
N TYR A 354 -12.99 15.09 -28.03
CA TYR A 354 -12.83 16.23 -28.92
C TYR A 354 -12.29 15.77 -30.28
N ALA A 355 -12.96 16.18 -31.35
CA ALA A 355 -12.56 15.90 -32.73
C ALA A 355 -11.13 16.43 -33.01
N SER A 356 -10.79 17.61 -32.50
CA SER A 356 -9.47 18.25 -32.68
C SER A 356 -8.31 17.46 -32.08
N ARG A 357 -8.55 16.58 -31.10
CA ARG A 357 -7.50 15.69 -30.58
C ARG A 357 -7.23 14.53 -31.52
N LEU A 358 -8.25 14.08 -32.25
CA LEU A 358 -8.11 13.02 -33.25
C LEU A 358 -7.45 13.52 -34.52
N SER A 359 -7.69 14.77 -34.92
CA SER A 359 -6.99 15.35 -36.08
C SER A 359 -5.48 15.40 -35.85
N ALA A 360 -5.03 15.80 -34.66
CA ALA A 360 -3.61 15.79 -34.29
C ALA A 360 -2.97 14.39 -34.33
N VAL A 361 -3.74 13.32 -34.05
CA VAL A 361 -3.28 11.93 -34.16
C VAL A 361 -3.08 11.55 -35.63
N VAL A 362 -3.98 12.00 -36.50
CA VAL A 362 -3.90 11.74 -37.93
C VAL A 362 -2.78 12.54 -38.58
N ASP A 363 -2.61 13.81 -38.24
CA ASP A 363 -1.49 14.64 -38.70
C ASP A 363 -0.14 14.00 -38.35
N GLY A 364 -0.06 13.28 -37.23
CA GLY A 364 1.14 12.53 -36.80
C GLY A 364 1.51 11.34 -37.69
N LEU A 365 0.66 10.93 -38.64
CA LEU A 365 0.96 9.85 -39.60
C LEU A 365 1.86 10.31 -40.76
N GLY A 366 2.03 11.62 -40.93
CA GLY A 366 2.92 12.24 -41.91
C GLY A 366 2.20 13.27 -42.78
N ASP A 367 3.01 14.03 -43.52
CA ASP A 367 2.56 15.18 -44.34
C ASP A 367 1.48 14.84 -45.39
N TRP A 368 1.25 13.56 -45.67
CA TRP A 368 0.19 13.10 -46.58
C TRP A 368 -1.21 13.11 -45.95
N ALA A 369 -1.31 13.14 -44.62
CA ALA A 369 -2.56 12.94 -43.88
C ALA A 369 -3.26 14.27 -43.53
N GLU A 370 -3.37 15.19 -44.49
CA GLU A 370 -3.98 16.51 -44.28
C GLU A 370 -5.49 16.41 -44.03
N VAL A 371 -5.93 16.69 -42.80
CA VAL A 371 -7.35 16.62 -42.40
C VAL A 371 -8.10 17.88 -42.83
N LEU A 372 -9.11 17.72 -43.70
CA LEU A 372 -10.01 18.81 -44.13
C LEU A 372 -11.16 18.99 -43.14
N THR A 373 -11.84 17.89 -42.81
CA THR A 373 -12.94 17.86 -41.85
C THR A 373 -12.81 16.63 -40.95
N LEU A 374 -13.13 16.79 -39.67
CA LEU A 374 -13.23 15.68 -38.73
C LEU A 374 -14.34 15.98 -37.74
N THR A 375 -15.35 15.11 -37.73
CA THR A 375 -16.49 15.21 -36.85
C THR A 375 -16.76 13.86 -36.18
N ILE A 376 -17.37 13.91 -35.00
CA ILE A 376 -17.64 12.76 -34.15
C ILE A 376 -19.11 12.72 -33.71
N GLY A 377 -19.61 11.54 -33.37
CA GLY A 377 -20.96 11.39 -32.82
C GLY A 377 -21.26 9.98 -32.33
N THR A 378 -22.48 9.78 -31.85
CA THR A 378 -23.00 8.46 -31.40
C THR A 378 -23.83 7.76 -32.48
N ASP A 379 -23.91 8.36 -33.67
CA ASP A 379 -24.53 7.81 -34.86
C ASP A 379 -23.64 8.03 -36.09
N ARG A 380 -23.98 7.37 -37.19
CA ARG A 380 -23.18 7.39 -38.43
C ARG A 380 -23.02 8.75 -39.09
N ASN A 381 -23.87 9.73 -38.77
CA ASN A 381 -23.75 11.08 -39.35
C ASN A 381 -22.63 11.87 -38.66
N ALA A 382 -22.32 11.54 -37.40
CA ALA A 382 -21.16 12.00 -36.64
C ALA A 382 -20.87 13.52 -36.75
N GLY A 383 -21.89 14.40 -36.71
CA GLY A 383 -21.74 15.82 -37.05
C GLY A 383 -21.26 16.77 -35.95
N GLN A 384 -20.64 16.28 -34.87
CA GLN A 384 -20.27 17.12 -33.71
C GLN A 384 -18.75 17.29 -33.58
N ASN A 385 -18.30 18.41 -33.03
CA ASN A 385 -16.86 18.65 -32.77
C ASN A 385 -16.41 18.16 -31.38
N ARG A 386 -17.38 17.90 -30.50
CA ARG A 386 -17.16 17.30 -29.17
C ARG A 386 -18.38 16.49 -28.76
N ILE A 387 -18.17 15.42 -28.02
CA ILE A 387 -19.24 14.65 -27.37
C ILE A 387 -18.90 14.41 -25.90
N THR A 388 -19.92 14.50 -25.04
CA THR A 388 -19.84 14.11 -23.63
C THR A 388 -20.97 13.13 -23.38
N LEU A 389 -20.63 11.87 -23.12
CA LEU A 389 -21.64 10.87 -22.76
C LEU A 389 -21.97 10.95 -21.26
N PRO A 390 -23.18 10.55 -20.86
CA PRO A 390 -23.50 10.24 -19.47
C PRO A 390 -22.45 9.32 -18.83
N ILE A 391 -22.21 9.47 -17.52
CA ILE A 391 -21.16 8.73 -16.82
C ILE A 391 -21.33 7.21 -16.90
N ASN A 392 -22.57 6.72 -17.02
CA ASN A 392 -22.90 5.31 -17.17
C ASN A 392 -22.77 4.75 -18.59
N GLN A 393 -22.25 5.54 -19.55
CA GLN A 393 -22.00 5.12 -20.92
C GLN A 393 -20.50 5.09 -21.19
N LEU A 394 -20.00 3.95 -21.67
CA LEU A 394 -18.61 3.77 -22.08
C LEU A 394 -18.50 3.99 -23.59
N PRO A 395 -17.84 5.06 -24.05
CA PRO A 395 -17.63 5.25 -25.48
C PRO A 395 -16.69 4.16 -26.03
N THR A 396 -17.09 3.49 -27.11
CA THR A 396 -16.29 2.47 -27.79
C THR A 396 -16.05 2.86 -29.24
N VAL A 397 -14.87 2.52 -29.75
CA VAL A 397 -14.49 2.79 -31.14
C VAL A 397 -13.90 1.53 -31.76
N THR A 398 -14.29 1.24 -32.99
CA THR A 398 -13.71 0.18 -33.83
C THR A 398 -13.39 0.74 -35.21
N ALA A 399 -12.63 -0.01 -36.02
CA ALA A 399 -12.35 0.39 -37.40
C ALA A 399 -13.64 0.64 -38.20
N ASP A 400 -14.69 -0.16 -37.97
CA ASP A 400 -15.99 -0.04 -38.66
C ASP A 400 -16.76 1.24 -38.32
N THR A 401 -16.43 1.88 -37.19
CA THR A 401 -17.06 3.14 -36.77
C THR A 401 -16.33 4.37 -37.29
N ILE A 402 -15.21 4.20 -38.02
CA ILE A 402 -14.38 5.27 -38.54
C ILE A 402 -14.50 5.30 -40.07
N SER A 403 -15.10 6.36 -40.60
CA SER A 403 -15.24 6.62 -42.03
C SER A 403 -14.21 7.66 -42.48
N VAL A 404 -13.40 7.29 -43.48
CA VAL A 404 -12.38 8.16 -44.08
C VAL A 404 -12.69 8.32 -45.57
N GLN A 405 -12.79 9.55 -46.03
CA GLN A 405 -12.93 9.90 -47.44
C GLN A 405 -11.75 10.75 -47.91
N VAL A 406 -11.25 10.45 -49.11
CA VAL A 406 -10.22 11.29 -49.77
C VAL A 406 -10.95 12.19 -50.75
N VAL A 407 -10.78 13.50 -50.57
CA VAL A 407 -11.51 14.53 -51.34
C VAL A 407 -10.50 15.41 -52.09
N ALA A 408 -10.83 15.73 -53.33
CA ALA A 408 -10.00 16.50 -54.25
C ALA A 408 -9.98 18.01 -53.94
#